data_AF-A0A809S916-F1
#
_entry.id   AF-A0A809S916-F1
#
_cell.length_a   1.000
_cell.length_b   1.000
_cell.length_c   1.000
_cell.angle_alpha   90.00
_cell.angle_beta   90.00
_cell.angle_gamma   90.00
#
_symmetry.space_group_name_H-M   'P 1'
#
loop_
_entity.id
_entity.type
_entity.pdbx_description
1 polymer ?
#
loop_
_entity_poly.entity_id
_entity_poly.type
_entity_poly.pdbx_seq_one_letter_code
_entity_poly.pdbx_strand_id
1 'polypeptide(L)'
;MNELTTTPSNPSLIEVLEEAAKRKGLNKQQLALALGVTYSYYAQLKSGLRDTKQISDSFAEQCARFLGVPRIKVLLSAGKITASDFYEVASEDEFRLNVWKALDFIKADTDWGPYFPYQLLNAEADPVIQQFVVLLYEKATGKVLLGERFSTQDLTVKLHLKLTHLE
;
A
#
# COMPACT_ATOMS: atom_id res chain seq x y z
N MET A 1 -34.32 -9.17 -2.39
CA MET A 1 -33.37 -8.44 -1.51
C MET A 1 -31.99 -8.67 -2.10
N ASN A 2 -31.44 -7.68 -2.79
CA ASN A 2 -30.06 -7.75 -3.29
C ASN A 2 -29.13 -7.47 -2.12
N GLU A 3 -28.48 -8.52 -1.61
CA GLU A 3 -27.30 -8.35 -0.78
C GLU A 3 -26.22 -7.70 -1.64
N LEU A 4 -25.91 -6.43 -1.34
CA LEU A 4 -24.70 -5.78 -1.81
C LEU A 4 -23.54 -6.55 -1.17
N THR A 5 -23.03 -7.54 -1.90
CA THR A 5 -21.76 -8.20 -1.60
C THR A 5 -20.66 -7.17 -1.79
N THR A 6 -20.36 -6.40 -0.75
CA THR A 6 -19.18 -5.55 -0.73
C THR A 6 -17.99 -6.50 -0.70
N THR A 7 -17.32 -6.68 -1.83
CA THR A 7 -16.05 -7.41 -1.91
C THR A 7 -15.11 -6.80 -0.88
N PRO A 8 -14.54 -7.58 0.06
CA PRO A 8 -13.61 -7.04 1.03
C PRO A 8 -12.40 -6.46 0.28
N SER A 9 -12.25 -5.14 0.32
CA SER A 9 -11.10 -4.42 -0.23
C SER A 9 -10.23 -3.89 0.91
N ASN A 10 -8.96 -3.60 0.61
CA ASN A 10 -8.12 -2.86 1.55
C ASN A 10 -8.81 -1.54 1.95
N PRO A 11 -8.70 -1.12 3.23
CA PRO A 11 -9.34 0.09 3.69
C PRO A 11 -8.79 1.30 2.89
N SER A 12 -9.70 2.02 2.28
CA SER A 12 -9.43 3.27 1.57
C SER A 12 -8.86 4.32 2.54
N LEU A 13 -8.18 5.33 1.99
CA LEU A 13 -7.73 6.49 2.78
C LEU A 13 -8.87 7.09 3.61
N ILE A 14 -10.09 7.16 3.07
CA ILE A 14 -11.24 7.73 3.79
C ILE A 14 -11.62 6.88 5.00
N GLU A 15 -11.66 5.56 4.88
CA GLU A 15 -11.96 4.67 6.00
C GLU A 15 -10.89 4.76 7.09
N VAL A 16 -9.62 4.82 6.70
CA VAL A 16 -8.49 5.01 7.65
C VAL A 16 -8.62 6.34 8.40
N LEU A 17 -9.00 7.41 7.70
CA LEU A 17 -9.20 8.74 8.30
C LEU A 17 -10.43 8.77 9.23
N GLU A 18 -11.56 8.18 8.82
CA GLU A 18 -12.77 8.13 9.65
C GLU A 18 -12.57 7.32 10.92
N GLU A 19 -11.88 6.20 10.83
CA GLU A 19 -11.55 5.37 11.98
C GLU A 19 -10.59 6.11 12.94
N ALA A 20 -9.59 6.83 12.42
CA ALA A 20 -8.73 7.68 13.24
C ALA A 20 -9.51 8.85 13.89
N ALA A 21 -10.45 9.47 13.17
CA ALA A 21 -11.31 10.53 13.69
C ALA A 21 -12.21 10.03 14.81
N LYS A 22 -12.81 8.85 14.64
CA LYS A 22 -13.64 8.19 15.66
C LYS A 22 -12.87 7.98 16.96
N ARG A 23 -11.63 7.48 16.89
CA ARG A 23 -10.76 7.32 18.07
C ARG A 23 -10.41 8.63 18.75
N LYS A 24 -10.32 9.73 17.98
CA LYS A 24 -10.08 11.09 18.48
C LYS A 24 -11.37 11.81 18.91
N GLY A 25 -12.55 11.18 18.81
CA GLY A 25 -13.83 11.79 19.16
C GLY A 25 -14.27 12.92 18.21
N LEU A 26 -13.75 12.96 16.98
CA LEU A 26 -14.07 14.01 16.01
C LEU A 26 -15.27 13.63 15.14
N ASN A 27 -16.15 14.59 14.90
CA ASN A 27 -17.19 14.46 13.86
C ASN A 27 -16.61 14.77 12.47
N LYS A 28 -17.42 14.57 11.42
CA LYS A 28 -16.96 14.70 10.02
C LYS A 28 -16.57 16.14 9.66
N GLN A 29 -17.22 17.15 10.21
CA GLN A 29 -16.87 18.55 10.00
C GLN A 29 -15.52 18.88 10.66
N GLN A 30 -15.30 18.41 11.88
CA GLN A 30 -14.04 18.56 12.60
C GLN A 30 -12.91 17.80 11.90
N LEU A 31 -13.18 16.61 11.36
CA LEU A 31 -12.21 15.88 10.53
C LEU A 31 -11.82 16.69 9.29
N ALA A 32 -12.79 17.18 8.52
CA ALA A 32 -12.50 17.99 7.33
C ALA A 32 -11.64 19.21 7.68
N LEU A 33 -11.97 19.92 8.77
CA LEU A 33 -11.19 21.04 9.27
C LEU A 33 -9.76 20.62 9.66
N ALA A 34 -9.60 19.50 10.37
CA ALA A 34 -8.30 18.98 10.79
C ALA A 34 -7.42 18.53 9.61
N LEU A 35 -8.03 18.18 8.48
CA LEU A 35 -7.35 17.86 7.22
C LEU A 35 -7.12 19.10 6.32
N GLY A 36 -7.52 20.28 6.80
CA GLY A 36 -7.40 21.56 6.09
C GLY A 36 -8.18 21.62 4.79
N VAL A 37 -9.34 20.96 4.73
CA VAL A 37 -10.24 20.98 3.57
C VAL A 37 -11.66 21.37 3.98
N THR A 38 -12.46 21.77 3.01
CA THR A 38 -13.88 22.02 3.26
C THR A 38 -14.62 20.70 3.50
N TYR A 39 -15.71 20.75 4.28
CA TYR A 39 -16.58 19.58 4.44
C TYR A 39 -17.14 19.07 3.10
N SER A 40 -17.45 19.99 2.17
CA SER A 40 -17.90 19.64 0.82
C SER A 40 -16.85 18.80 0.08
N TYR A 41 -15.58 19.25 0.08
CA TYR A 41 -14.48 18.50 -0.53
C TYR A 41 -14.32 17.11 0.08
N TYR A 42 -14.33 17.02 1.42
CA TYR A 42 -14.28 15.75 2.13
C TYR A 42 -15.45 14.82 1.76
N ALA A 43 -16.67 15.36 1.69
CA ALA A 43 -17.86 14.61 1.32
C ALA A 43 -17.78 14.06 -0.11
N GLN A 44 -17.20 14.82 -1.05
CA GLN A 44 -16.97 14.38 -2.43
C GLN A 44 -15.94 13.24 -2.53
N LEU A 45 -14.86 13.28 -1.72
CA LEU A 45 -13.92 12.17 -1.63
C LEU A 45 -14.59 10.93 -1.04
N LYS A 46 -15.35 11.11 0.05
CA LYS A 46 -16.07 10.01 0.71
C LYS A 46 -17.10 9.35 -0.19
N SER A 47 -17.82 10.11 -1.00
CA SER A 47 -18.81 9.56 -1.94
C SER A 47 -18.19 8.97 -3.20
N GLY A 48 -16.86 9.07 -3.37
CA GLY A 48 -16.18 8.66 -4.60
C GLY A 48 -16.41 9.59 -5.79
N LEU A 49 -17.09 10.73 -5.60
CA LEU A 49 -17.27 11.73 -6.67
C LEU A 49 -15.91 12.33 -7.09
N ARG A 50 -14.97 12.41 -6.14
CA ARG A 50 -13.59 12.76 -6.39
C ARG A 50 -12.70 11.57 -6.04
N ASP A 51 -11.83 11.19 -6.98
CA ASP A 51 -10.92 10.06 -6.81
C ASP A 51 -9.79 10.39 -5.81
N THR A 52 -9.60 9.53 -4.81
CA THR A 52 -8.52 9.66 -3.84
C THR A 52 -7.13 9.52 -4.47
N LYS A 53 -7.01 8.85 -5.63
CA LYS A 53 -5.74 8.77 -6.38
C LYS A 53 -5.27 10.14 -6.87
N GLN A 54 -6.18 11.11 -6.98
CA GLN A 54 -5.93 12.45 -7.51
C GLN A 54 -5.76 13.50 -6.39
N ILE A 55 -5.53 13.08 -5.14
CA ILE A 55 -5.28 14.04 -4.06
C ILE A 55 -4.00 14.85 -4.30
N SER A 56 -4.04 16.11 -3.86
CA SER A 56 -2.86 16.97 -3.87
C SER A 56 -1.82 16.53 -2.85
N ASP A 57 -0.58 16.93 -3.08
CA ASP A 57 0.53 16.66 -2.17
C ASP A 57 0.33 17.33 -0.81
N SER A 58 -0.20 18.55 -0.81
CA SER A 58 -0.55 19.28 0.41
C SER A 58 -1.61 18.57 1.25
N PHE A 59 -2.61 17.95 0.60
CA PHE A 59 -3.62 17.16 1.31
C PHE A 59 -3.03 15.87 1.87
N ALA A 60 -2.20 15.16 1.09
CA ALA A 60 -1.52 13.95 1.56
C ALA A 60 -0.65 14.22 2.79
N GLU A 61 0.05 15.36 2.83
CA GLU A 61 0.87 15.80 3.97
C GLU A 61 0.01 16.07 5.23
N GLN A 62 -1.14 16.72 5.07
CA GLN A 62 -2.06 16.96 6.19
C GLN A 62 -2.66 15.67 6.74
N CYS A 63 -3.06 14.74 5.87
CA CYS A 63 -3.49 13.41 6.27
C CYS A 63 -2.40 12.67 7.04
N ALA A 64 -1.15 12.75 6.59
CA ALA A 64 0.00 12.09 7.24
C ALA A 64 0.20 12.61 8.66
N ARG A 65 0.16 13.94 8.83
CA ARG A 65 0.24 14.61 10.16
C ARG A 65 -0.93 14.23 11.05
N PHE A 66 -2.15 14.23 10.52
CA PHE A 66 -3.34 13.86 11.28
C PHE A 66 -3.29 12.42 11.80
N LEU A 67 -2.82 11.50 10.96
CA LEU A 67 -2.70 10.07 11.25
C LEU A 67 -1.44 9.71 12.07
N GLY A 68 -0.42 10.58 12.10
CA GLY A 68 0.86 10.29 12.73
C GLY A 68 1.65 9.22 11.99
N VAL A 69 1.56 9.18 10.65
CA VAL A 69 2.22 8.18 9.80
C VAL A 69 3.06 8.86 8.71
N PRO A 70 4.08 8.17 8.15
CA PRO A 70 4.79 8.67 6.99
C PRO A 70 3.85 8.94 5.81
N ARG A 71 4.06 10.04 5.09
CA ARG A 71 3.25 10.44 3.91
C ARG A 71 3.11 9.33 2.87
N ILE A 72 4.15 8.52 2.68
CA ILE A 72 4.11 7.40 1.74
C ILE A 72 2.98 6.40 2.06
N LYS A 73 2.65 6.18 3.34
CA LYS A 73 1.51 5.32 3.73
C LYS A 73 0.17 5.92 3.32
N VAL A 74 0.04 7.25 3.37
CA VAL A 74 -1.15 7.96 2.90
C VAL A 74 -1.31 7.80 1.39
N LEU A 75 -0.22 7.95 0.63
CA LEU A 75 -0.25 7.77 -0.83
C LEU A 75 -0.65 6.35 -1.22
N LEU A 76 -0.15 5.36 -0.47
CA LEU A 76 -0.51 3.95 -0.66
C LEU A 76 -2.00 3.71 -0.36
N SER A 77 -2.51 4.18 0.79
CA SER A 77 -3.94 4.09 1.14
C SER A 77 -4.86 4.89 0.21
N ALA A 78 -4.34 5.95 -0.43
CA ALA A 78 -5.06 6.71 -1.45
C ALA A 78 -5.12 5.98 -2.80
N GLY A 79 -4.32 4.93 -2.98
CA GLY A 79 -4.12 4.23 -4.25
C GLY A 79 -3.33 5.05 -5.28
N LYS A 80 -2.67 6.13 -4.84
CA LYS A 80 -1.85 7.01 -5.70
C LYS A 80 -0.49 6.37 -6.03
N ILE A 81 -0.02 5.50 -5.15
CA ILE A 81 1.10 4.59 -5.38
C ILE A 81 0.65 3.18 -4.99
N THR A 82 1.35 2.17 -5.49
CA THR A 82 1.14 0.76 -5.16
C THR A 82 2.35 0.20 -4.45
N ALA A 83 2.25 -1.04 -3.97
CA ALA A 83 3.40 -1.70 -3.35
C ALA A 83 4.49 -2.08 -4.37
N SER A 84 4.18 -2.16 -5.67
CA SER A 84 5.18 -2.41 -6.72
C SER A 84 6.12 -1.22 -6.92
N ASP A 85 5.67 0.02 -6.62
CA ASP A 85 6.48 1.24 -6.72
C ASP A 85 7.71 1.26 -5.78
N PHE A 86 7.82 0.28 -4.88
CA PHE A 86 8.94 0.13 -3.94
C PHE A 86 10.03 -0.83 -4.43
N TYR A 87 9.87 -1.40 -5.63
CA TYR A 87 10.80 -2.36 -6.23
C TYR A 87 11.43 -1.77 -7.48
N GLU A 88 12.71 -2.08 -7.69
CA GLU A 88 13.44 -1.70 -8.91
C GLU A 88 13.11 -2.71 -10.02
N VAL A 89 11.97 -2.52 -10.68
CA VAL A 89 11.45 -3.36 -11.78
C VAL A 89 11.19 -2.49 -13.00
N ALA A 90 11.40 -3.03 -14.20
CA ALA A 90 11.19 -2.29 -15.44
C ALA A 90 9.70 -2.12 -15.78
N SER A 91 8.82 -2.97 -15.24
CA SER A 91 7.37 -2.90 -15.46
C SER A 91 6.55 -3.58 -14.37
N GLU A 92 5.24 -3.28 -14.33
CA GLU A 92 4.28 -3.98 -13.48
C GLU A 92 4.17 -5.47 -13.82
N ASP A 93 4.24 -5.83 -15.11
CA ASP A 93 4.21 -7.24 -15.54
C ASP A 93 5.44 -8.01 -15.06
N GLU A 94 6.61 -7.39 -15.08
CA GLU A 94 7.83 -7.97 -14.50
C GLU A 94 7.67 -8.17 -12.99
N PHE A 95 7.10 -7.18 -12.29
CA PHE A 95 6.80 -7.32 -10.87
C PHE A 95 5.87 -8.50 -10.58
N ARG A 96 4.78 -8.63 -11.35
CA ARG A 96 3.82 -9.73 -11.22
C ARG A 96 4.47 -11.09 -11.50
N LEU A 97 5.36 -11.17 -12.48
CA LEU A 97 6.14 -12.37 -12.76
C LEU A 97 7.04 -12.74 -11.58
N ASN A 98 7.68 -11.76 -10.94
CA ASN A 98 8.52 -11.98 -9.76
C ASN A 98 7.69 -12.47 -8.56
N VAL A 99 6.49 -11.92 -8.36
CA VAL A 99 5.53 -12.43 -7.36
C VAL A 99 5.15 -13.88 -7.65
N TRP A 100 4.88 -14.22 -8.92
CA TRP A 100 4.52 -15.59 -9.29
C TRP A 100 5.66 -16.59 -9.04
N LYS A 101 6.91 -16.23 -9.39
CA LYS A 101 8.11 -17.03 -9.08
C LYS A 101 8.29 -17.23 -7.57
N ALA A 102 8.06 -16.19 -6.78
CA ALA A 102 8.13 -16.27 -5.33
C ALA A 102 7.06 -17.22 -4.76
N LEU A 103 5.83 -17.19 -5.29
CA LEU A 103 4.78 -18.13 -4.88
C LEU A 103 5.13 -19.59 -5.22
N ASP A 104 5.67 -19.86 -6.41
CA ASP A 104 6.09 -21.23 -6.77
C ASP A 104 7.25 -21.73 -5.88
N PHE A 105 8.16 -20.83 -5.49
CA PHE A 105 9.18 -21.14 -4.49
C PHE A 105 8.57 -21.50 -3.12
N ILE A 106 7.61 -20.72 -2.62
CA ILE A 106 6.94 -20.98 -1.33
C ILE A 106 6.18 -22.31 -1.36
N LYS A 107 5.50 -22.61 -2.47
CA LYS A 107 4.79 -23.88 -2.66
C LYS A 107 5.72 -25.09 -2.54
N ALA A 108 6.96 -24.98 -2.99
CA ALA A 108 7.96 -26.05 -2.94
C ALA A 108 8.72 -26.13 -1.60
N ASP A 109 8.51 -25.18 -0.69
CA ASP A 109 9.17 -25.17 0.61
C ASP A 109 8.71 -26.35 1.49
N THR A 110 9.65 -27.03 2.13
CA THR A 110 9.37 -28.26 2.90
C THR A 110 8.51 -28.02 4.13
N ASP A 111 8.69 -26.88 4.81
CA ASP A 111 7.98 -26.56 6.05
C ASP A 111 6.65 -25.84 5.77
N TRP A 112 6.62 -24.99 4.73
CA TRP A 112 5.47 -24.14 4.41
C TRP A 112 4.56 -24.69 3.30
N GLY A 113 5.10 -25.47 2.37
CA GLY A 113 4.40 -26.00 1.21
C GLY A 113 3.09 -26.74 1.53
N PRO A 114 3.02 -27.60 2.56
CA PRO A 114 1.76 -28.26 2.95
C PRO A 114 0.62 -27.32 3.35
N TYR A 115 0.93 -26.08 3.76
CA TYR A 115 -0.04 -25.05 4.13
C TYR A 115 -0.31 -24.06 3.00
N PHE A 116 0.39 -24.19 1.86
CA PHE A 116 0.29 -23.23 0.77
C PHE A 116 -1.10 -23.27 0.11
N PRO A 117 -1.81 -22.12 0.05
CA PRO A 117 -3.11 -22.06 -0.61
C PRO A 117 -2.93 -22.03 -2.14
N TYR A 118 -3.06 -23.19 -2.79
CA TYR A 118 -2.85 -23.37 -4.24
C TYR A 118 -3.68 -22.45 -5.12
N GLN A 119 -4.81 -21.92 -4.62
CA GLN A 119 -5.65 -20.94 -5.32
C GLN A 119 -4.88 -19.64 -5.65
N LEU A 120 -3.80 -19.33 -4.92
CA LEU A 120 -2.94 -18.20 -5.24
C LEU A 120 -2.21 -18.33 -6.58
N LEU A 121 -2.11 -19.53 -7.16
CA LEU A 121 -1.46 -19.73 -8.46
C LEU A 121 -2.42 -19.57 -9.64
N ASN A 122 -3.71 -19.34 -9.37
CA ASN A 122 -4.70 -19.11 -10.42
C ASN A 122 -4.48 -17.74 -11.07
N ALA A 123 -4.72 -17.64 -12.38
CA ALA A 123 -4.60 -16.39 -13.12
C ALA A 123 -5.56 -15.29 -12.63
N GLU A 124 -6.69 -15.70 -12.03
CA GLU A 124 -7.73 -14.81 -11.49
C GLU A 124 -7.50 -14.42 -10.02
N ALA A 125 -6.47 -14.97 -9.37
CA ALA A 125 -6.17 -14.62 -7.99
C ALA A 125 -5.79 -13.14 -7.89
N ASP A 126 -6.25 -12.48 -6.83
CA ASP A 126 -5.97 -11.07 -6.60
C ASP A 126 -4.45 -10.86 -6.43
N PRO A 127 -3.79 -10.07 -7.31
CA PRO A 127 -2.36 -9.80 -7.22
C PRO A 127 -1.92 -9.21 -5.88
N VAL A 128 -2.80 -8.47 -5.21
CA VAL A 128 -2.52 -7.88 -3.90
C VAL A 128 -2.42 -8.97 -2.83
N ILE A 129 -3.28 -9.98 -2.89
CA ILE A 129 -3.25 -11.11 -1.95
C ILE A 129 -2.00 -11.96 -2.21
N GLN A 130 -1.71 -12.26 -3.48
CA GLN A 130 -0.49 -12.96 -3.90
C GLN A 130 0.75 -12.29 -3.34
N GLN A 131 0.88 -10.98 -3.56
CA GLN A 131 1.98 -10.19 -3.03
C GLN A 131 2.01 -10.26 -1.51
N PHE A 132 0.89 -10.00 -0.83
CA PHE A 132 0.81 -9.99 0.64
C PHE A 132 1.33 -11.30 1.25
N VAL A 133 0.98 -12.45 0.68
CA VAL A 133 1.45 -13.77 1.12
C VAL A 133 2.97 -13.90 0.98
N VAL A 134 3.54 -13.44 -0.14
CA VAL A 134 5.00 -13.41 -0.32
C VAL A 134 5.65 -12.53 0.77
N LEU A 135 5.11 -11.35 1.06
CA LEU A 135 5.68 -10.46 2.09
C LEU A 135 5.62 -11.10 3.48
N LEU A 136 4.54 -11.82 3.81
CA LEU A 136 4.40 -12.53 5.07
C LEU A 136 5.43 -13.66 5.19
N TYR A 137 5.61 -14.43 4.12
CA TYR A 137 6.60 -15.50 4.08
C TYR A 137 8.04 -14.95 4.24
N GLU A 138 8.40 -13.90 3.50
CA GLU A 138 9.70 -13.23 3.66
C GLU A 138 9.89 -12.72 5.11
N LYS A 139 8.84 -12.13 5.70
CA LYS A 139 8.89 -11.63 7.08
C LYS A 139 9.06 -12.76 8.11
N ALA A 140 8.41 -13.90 7.89
CA ALA A 140 8.45 -15.05 8.79
C ALA A 140 9.77 -15.83 8.70
N THR A 141 10.36 -15.90 7.51
CA THR A 141 11.56 -16.72 7.25
C THR A 141 12.86 -15.92 7.17
N GLY A 142 12.77 -14.60 6.99
CA GLY A 142 13.92 -13.73 6.71
C GLY A 142 14.48 -13.86 5.29
N LYS A 143 13.87 -14.70 4.43
CA LYS A 143 14.25 -14.81 3.01
C LYS A 143 13.84 -13.56 2.24
N VAL A 144 14.53 -13.28 1.14
CA VAL A 144 14.20 -12.21 0.18
C VAL A 144 13.97 -12.85 -1.19
N LEU A 145 12.75 -12.71 -1.71
CA LEU A 145 12.23 -13.33 -2.93
C LEU A 145 11.84 -12.29 -3.99
N LEU A 146 11.33 -11.12 -3.60
CA LEU A 146 10.91 -10.05 -4.54
C LEU A 146 12.04 -9.07 -4.92
N GLY A 147 13.26 -9.32 -4.45
CA GLY A 147 14.42 -8.44 -4.61
C GLY A 147 14.56 -7.41 -3.49
N GLU A 148 15.57 -6.54 -3.60
CA GLU A 148 15.80 -5.48 -2.63
C GLU A 148 14.66 -4.45 -2.68
N ARG A 149 13.99 -4.26 -1.54
CA ARG A 149 13.06 -3.14 -1.34
C ARG A 149 13.87 -1.93 -0.96
N PHE A 150 13.56 -0.77 -1.55
CA PHE A 150 14.16 0.46 -1.08
C PHE A 150 13.79 0.72 0.39
N SER A 151 14.75 0.55 1.30
CA SER A 151 14.69 1.14 2.63
C SER A 151 15.06 2.61 2.50
N THR A 152 14.43 3.49 3.29
CA THR A 152 14.84 4.90 3.38
C THR A 152 16.31 5.05 3.80
N GLN A 153 16.88 4.01 4.43
CA GLN A 153 18.31 3.96 4.76
C GLN A 153 19.19 3.82 3.49
N ASP A 154 18.72 3.11 2.46
CA ASP A 154 19.49 2.86 1.22
C ASP A 154 19.53 4.08 0.29
N LEU A 155 18.48 4.89 0.29
CA LEU A 155 18.41 6.13 -0.49
C LEU A 155 19.47 7.15 -0.07
N THR A 156 19.85 7.15 1.21
CA THR A 156 20.86 8.09 1.75
C THR A 156 22.27 7.71 1.30
N VAL A 157 22.57 6.40 1.23
CA VAL A 157 23.88 5.89 0.83
C VAL A 157 24.12 6.05 -0.68
N LYS A 158 23.11 5.73 -1.51
CA LYS A 158 23.21 5.91 -2.98
C LYS A 158 23.37 7.39 -3.39
N LEU A 159 22.75 8.33 -2.67
CA LEU A 159 22.93 9.77 -2.95
C LEU A 159 24.34 10.26 -2.57
N HIS A 160 24.87 9.80 -1.43
CA HIS A 160 26.20 10.21 -0.96
C HIS A 160 27.30 9.75 -1.92
N LEU A 161 27.23 8.49 -2.40
CA LEU A 161 28.22 7.94 -3.34
C LEU A 161 28.23 8.66 -4.70
N LYS A 162 27.06 9.11 -5.20
CA LYS A 162 27.01 9.89 -6.46
C LYS A 162 27.62 11.28 -6.32
N LEU A 163 27.59 11.88 -5.13
CA LEU A 163 28.13 13.23 -4.91
C LEU A 163 29.66 13.22 -4.72
N THR A 164 30.23 12.18 -4.12
CA THR A 164 31.70 12.02 -3.97
C THR A 164 32.45 11.59 -5.24
N HIS A 165 31.74 11.19 -6.30
CA HIS A 165 32.36 10.86 -7.60
C HIS A 165 32.16 11.95 -8.68
N LEU A 166 31.69 13.13 -8.26
CA LEU A 166 31.51 14.32 -9.11
C LEU A 166 32.47 15.48 -8.73
N GLU A 167 33.42 15.23 -7.81
CA GLU A 167 34.57 16.10 -7.50
C GLU A 167 35.87 15.48 -8.04
#